data_AF-A0A4D7CBR3-F1
#
_entry.id   AF-A0A4D7CBR3-F1
#
_cell.length_a   1.000
_cell.length_b   1.000
_cell.length_c   1.000
_cell.angle_alpha   90.00
_cell.angle_beta   90.00
_cell.angle_gamma   90.00
#
_symmetry.space_group_name_H-M   'P 1'
#
loop_
_entity.id
_entity.type
_entity.pdbx_description
1 polymer ?
#
loop_
_entity_poly.entity_id
_entity_poly.type
_entity_poly.pdbx_seq_one_letter_code
_entity_poly.pdbx_strand_id
1 'polypeptide(L)'
;MLRLLLLSFALLAMKTAPTLAQDDPHQWLEGVTDPKALDWVQQQNKRSLAVLEQQPRFADFRKRAEDIYADKRRIAYPDIQGDDVFNFWQDDANPRGLWRIATLKSYLTGKPAWRTLLDLDDLAKRENENWVWKGADCLGPVFNRCLVYLSRGARTRRSCGSSTVRPTGSPQTASCSAKPSTGSPGWTTTGCWSRLITARAA
;
A
#
# COMPACT_ATOMS: atom_id res chain seq x y z
N MET A 1 -68.70 32.98 18.66
CA MET A 1 -67.40 32.58 18.11
C MET A 1 -67.14 31.12 18.49
N LEU A 2 -67.91 30.10 18.11
CA LEU A 2 -68.34 29.60 16.79
C LEU A 2 -67.19 29.29 15.82
N ARG A 3 -66.90 27.99 15.70
CA ARG A 3 -66.38 27.23 14.53
C ARG A 3 -65.11 27.78 13.87
N LEU A 4 -63.94 27.16 14.09
CA LEU A 4 -62.94 26.91 13.03
C LEU A 4 -61.72 26.07 13.50
N LEU A 5 -61.89 24.91 14.14
CA LEU A 5 -60.75 24.02 14.46
C LEU A 5 -61.10 22.54 14.23
N LEU A 6 -61.55 22.21 13.03
CA LEU A 6 -61.76 20.82 12.59
C LEU A 6 -61.40 20.74 11.10
N LEU A 7 -60.11 20.71 10.74
CA LEU A 7 -59.63 20.36 9.39
C LEU A 7 -58.08 20.38 9.34
N SER A 8 -57.42 19.39 9.96
CA SER A 8 -56.02 19.01 9.63
C SER A 8 -55.53 17.84 10.50
N PHE A 9 -56.21 16.70 10.44
CA PHE A 9 -55.62 15.45 10.95
C PHE A 9 -55.92 14.28 10.01
N ALA A 10 -55.50 14.44 8.76
CA ALA A 10 -55.37 13.35 7.81
C ALA A 10 -53.97 13.41 7.20
N LEU A 11 -52.94 13.38 8.05
CA LEU A 11 -51.59 13.08 7.60
C LEU A 11 -51.45 11.56 7.56
N LEU A 12 -51.70 11.05 6.35
CA LEU A 12 -51.16 9.84 5.75
C LEU A 12 -50.11 9.12 6.63
N ALA A 13 -50.50 8.03 7.28
CA ALA A 13 -49.56 7.06 7.80
C ALA A 13 -48.88 6.37 6.61
N MET A 14 -47.83 6.98 6.06
CA MET A 14 -46.84 6.22 5.30
C MET A 14 -46.24 5.22 6.29
N LYS A 15 -46.70 3.98 6.22
CA LYS A 15 -45.99 2.85 6.80
C LYS A 15 -44.60 2.85 6.17
N THR A 16 -43.62 3.34 6.90
CA THR A 16 -42.21 3.02 6.66
C THR A 16 -42.13 1.50 6.71
N ALA A 17 -42.03 0.87 5.53
CA ALA A 17 -41.64 -0.53 5.49
C ALA A 17 -40.28 -0.60 6.20
N PRO A 18 -40.14 -1.39 7.28
CA PRO A 18 -38.82 -1.58 7.85
C PRO A 18 -37.96 -2.13 6.72
N THR A 19 -36.90 -1.40 6.40
CA THR A 19 -35.80 -1.98 5.64
C THR A 19 -35.39 -3.18 6.46
N LEU A 20 -35.70 -4.40 5.99
CA LEU A 20 -35.10 -5.60 6.54
C LEU A 20 -33.60 -5.44 6.27
N ALA A 21 -32.88 -4.85 7.23
CA ALA A 21 -31.48 -5.16 7.39
C ALA A 21 -31.47 -6.68 7.51
N GLN A 22 -31.04 -7.38 6.46
CA GLN A 22 -30.83 -8.80 6.57
C GLN A 22 -29.85 -8.98 7.73
N ASP A 23 -30.27 -9.67 8.79
CA ASP A 23 -29.36 -10.06 9.85
C ASP A 23 -28.27 -10.93 9.21
N ASP A 24 -27.09 -10.37 9.01
CA ASP A 24 -25.92 -11.10 8.52
C ASP A 24 -25.22 -11.77 9.71
N PRO A 25 -25.28 -13.11 9.84
CA PRO A 25 -24.62 -13.83 10.94
C PRO A 25 -23.10 -13.67 10.92
N HIS A 26 -22.52 -13.18 9.83
CA HIS A 26 -21.10 -12.99 9.60
C HIS A 26 -20.66 -11.53 9.66
N GLN A 27 -21.54 -10.59 10.02
CA GLN A 27 -21.19 -9.16 10.10
C GLN A 27 -19.96 -8.88 10.97
N TRP A 28 -19.71 -9.69 12.02
CA TRP A 28 -18.54 -9.54 12.88
C TRP A 28 -17.20 -9.81 12.17
N LEU A 29 -17.19 -10.47 11.00
CA LEU A 29 -15.99 -10.65 10.17
C LEU A 29 -15.57 -9.35 9.44
N GLU A 30 -16.43 -8.33 9.38
CA GLU A 30 -16.10 -7.04 8.78
C GLU A 30 -15.07 -6.24 9.62
N GLY A 31 -14.92 -6.59 10.90
CA GLY A 31 -13.93 -6.01 11.79
C GLY A 31 -12.51 -6.43 11.42
N VAL A 32 -11.85 -5.73 10.48
CA VAL A 32 -10.50 -6.08 9.98
C VAL A 32 -9.40 -6.13 11.06
N THR A 33 -9.61 -5.47 12.20
CA THR A 33 -8.71 -5.51 13.37
C THR A 33 -9.38 -6.13 14.60
N ASP A 34 -10.59 -6.66 14.47
CA ASP A 34 -11.33 -7.22 15.59
C ASP A 34 -10.67 -8.55 16.04
N PRO A 35 -10.38 -8.74 17.34
CA PRO A 35 -9.72 -9.95 17.82
C PRO A 35 -10.47 -11.24 17.50
N LYS A 36 -11.81 -11.23 17.52
CA LYS A 36 -12.63 -12.40 17.20
C LYS A 36 -12.50 -12.73 15.71
N ALA A 37 -12.60 -11.73 14.84
CA ALA A 37 -12.40 -11.88 13.40
C ALA A 37 -11.00 -12.44 13.08
N LEU A 38 -9.96 -11.87 13.70
CA LEU A 38 -8.57 -12.31 13.51
C LEU A 38 -8.32 -13.74 14.00
N ASP A 39 -8.85 -14.12 15.16
CA ASP A 39 -8.74 -15.49 15.67
C ASP A 39 -9.41 -16.49 14.72
N TRP A 40 -10.61 -16.17 14.23
CA TRP A 40 -11.28 -17.01 13.23
C TRP A 40 -10.46 -17.18 11.95
N VAL A 41 -9.87 -16.09 11.41
CA VAL A 41 -8.98 -16.15 10.25
C VAL A 41 -7.77 -17.05 10.51
N GLN A 42 -7.14 -16.95 11.69
CA GLN A 42 -6.02 -17.80 12.06
C GLN A 42 -6.42 -19.28 12.09
N GLN A 43 -7.62 -19.61 12.60
CA GLN A 43 -8.14 -20.97 12.60
C GLN A 43 -8.39 -21.48 11.18
N GLN A 44 -8.99 -20.67 10.30
CA GLN A 44 -9.21 -21.06 8.91
C GLN A 44 -7.90 -21.23 8.14
N ASN A 45 -6.91 -20.38 8.38
CA ASN A 45 -5.57 -20.51 7.81
C ASN A 45 -4.89 -21.81 8.26
N LYS A 46 -4.96 -22.15 9.55
CA LYS A 46 -4.42 -23.43 10.06
C LYS A 46 -5.10 -24.62 9.39
N ARG A 47 -6.43 -24.58 9.26
CA ARG A 47 -7.21 -25.63 8.60
C ARG A 47 -6.82 -25.80 7.13
N SER A 48 -6.72 -24.71 6.37
CA SER A 48 -6.40 -24.78 4.94
C SER A 48 -4.95 -25.17 4.69
N LEU A 49 -3.99 -24.62 5.44
CA LEU A 49 -2.57 -24.98 5.35
C LEU A 49 -2.36 -26.45 5.66
N ALA A 50 -3.01 -27.00 6.68
CA ALA A 50 -2.90 -28.43 7.00
C ALA A 50 -3.31 -29.33 5.82
N VAL A 51 -4.29 -28.91 5.01
CA VAL A 51 -4.71 -29.66 3.81
C VAL A 51 -3.73 -29.46 2.65
N LEU A 52 -3.27 -28.23 2.42
CA LEU A 52 -2.42 -27.90 1.28
C LEU A 52 -0.98 -28.41 1.44
N GLU A 53 -0.40 -28.29 2.62
CA GLU A 53 0.98 -28.68 2.90
C GLU A 53 1.18 -30.20 2.96
N GLN A 54 0.10 -30.96 3.22
CA GLN A 54 0.10 -32.43 3.18
C GLN A 54 0.05 -33.00 1.76
N GLN A 55 -0.18 -32.16 0.74
CA GLN A 55 -0.17 -32.64 -0.64
C GLN A 55 1.23 -33.14 -1.03
N PRO A 56 1.38 -34.34 -1.61
CA PRO A 56 2.70 -34.91 -1.91
C PRO A 56 3.62 -34.02 -2.74
N ARG A 57 3.05 -33.14 -3.57
CA ARG A 57 3.78 -32.25 -4.48
C ARG A 57 4.02 -30.86 -3.92
N PHE A 58 3.51 -30.54 -2.72
CA PHE A 58 3.57 -29.18 -2.17
C PHE A 58 5.01 -28.69 -2.01
N ALA A 59 5.87 -29.51 -1.39
CA ALA A 59 7.28 -29.16 -1.16
C ALA A 59 8.02 -28.89 -2.48
N ASP A 60 7.82 -29.74 -3.50
CA ASP A 60 8.43 -29.58 -4.82
C ASP A 60 7.93 -28.33 -5.57
N PHE A 61 6.65 -28.00 -5.43
CA PHE A 61 6.10 -26.78 -6.02
C PHE A 61 6.61 -25.53 -5.31
N ARG A 62 6.64 -25.55 -3.98
CA ARG A 62 7.16 -24.44 -3.18
C ARG A 62 8.62 -24.17 -3.53
N LYS A 63 9.46 -25.21 -3.52
CA LYS A 63 10.88 -25.08 -3.87
C LYS A 63 11.08 -24.52 -5.28
N ARG A 64 10.35 -25.03 -6.27
CA ARG A 64 10.46 -24.50 -7.65
C ARG A 64 10.01 -23.05 -7.76
N ALA A 65 8.96 -22.67 -7.04
CA ALA A 65 8.51 -21.28 -7.02
C ALA A 65 9.57 -20.37 -6.38
N GLU A 66 10.18 -20.79 -5.27
CA GLU A 66 11.29 -20.09 -4.61
C GLU A 66 12.50 -19.96 -5.55
N ASP A 67 12.93 -21.05 -6.17
CA ASP A 67 14.07 -21.06 -7.10
C ASP A 67 13.85 -20.12 -8.31
N ILE A 68 12.62 -20.05 -8.83
CA ILE A 68 12.25 -19.12 -9.92
C ILE A 68 12.23 -17.68 -9.43
N TYR A 69 11.66 -17.43 -8.24
CA TYR A 69 11.53 -16.08 -7.70
C TYR A 69 12.89 -15.47 -7.34
N ALA A 70 13.81 -16.31 -6.86
CA ALA A 70 15.18 -15.98 -6.50
C ALA A 70 16.18 -15.99 -7.67
N ASP A 71 15.74 -16.35 -8.89
CA ASP A 71 16.65 -16.53 -10.02
C ASP A 71 17.37 -15.21 -10.39
N LYS A 72 18.70 -15.22 -10.28
CA LYS A 72 19.57 -14.09 -10.60
C LYS A 72 19.59 -13.74 -12.09
N ARG A 73 19.08 -14.62 -12.96
CA ARG A 73 18.92 -14.39 -14.40
C ARG A 73 17.67 -13.59 -14.75
N ARG A 74 16.83 -13.23 -13.76
CA ARG A 74 15.65 -12.41 -13.99
C ARG A 74 16.05 -11.07 -14.62
N ILE A 75 15.27 -10.66 -15.62
CA ILE A 75 15.49 -9.40 -16.32
C ILE A 75 15.20 -8.25 -15.35
N ALA A 76 16.16 -7.34 -15.20
CA ALA A 76 15.98 -6.10 -14.46
C ALA A 76 15.21 -5.10 -15.34
N TYR A 77 13.88 -5.23 -15.36
CA TYR A 77 13.02 -4.37 -16.19
C TYR A 77 13.35 -2.88 -15.97
N PRO A 78 13.61 -2.12 -17.06
CA PRO A 78 14.05 -0.75 -16.95
C PRO A 78 12.85 0.19 -16.82
N ASP A 79 12.97 1.16 -15.93
CA ASP A 79 12.20 2.40 -15.96
C ASP A 79 13.14 3.53 -16.41
N ILE A 80 12.95 4.02 -17.64
CA ILE A 80 13.92 4.92 -18.30
C ILE A 80 13.45 6.36 -18.13
N GLN A 81 14.31 7.19 -17.53
CA GLN A 81 14.04 8.62 -17.33
C GLN A 81 15.29 9.42 -17.69
N GLY A 82 15.23 10.15 -18.81
CA GLY A 82 16.41 10.80 -19.39
C GLY A 82 17.49 9.77 -19.72
N ASP A 83 18.71 10.01 -19.22
CA ASP A 83 19.87 9.13 -19.43
C ASP A 83 20.03 8.03 -18.36
N ASP A 84 19.07 7.90 -17.45
CA ASP A 84 19.11 6.92 -16.36
C ASP A 84 18.05 5.82 -16.51
N VAL A 85 18.37 4.69 -15.90
CA VAL A 85 17.49 3.53 -15.73
C VAL A 85 17.30 3.31 -14.24
N PHE A 86 16.06 3.40 -13.80
CA PHE A 86 15.62 3.00 -12.46
C PHE A 86 15.15 1.56 -12.49
N ASN A 87 15.38 0.86 -11.39
CA ASN A 87 14.92 -0.51 -11.22
C ASN A 87 14.65 -0.80 -9.75
N PHE A 88 13.58 -1.56 -9.49
CA PHE A 88 13.32 -2.15 -8.19
C PHE A 88 13.64 -3.64 -8.26
N TRP A 89 14.39 -4.14 -7.27
CA TRP A 89 14.95 -5.49 -7.29
C TRP A 89 14.76 -6.20 -5.96
N GLN A 90 14.29 -7.45 -6.00
CA GLN A 90 14.15 -8.32 -4.82
C GLN A 90 14.87 -9.64 -5.06
N ASP A 91 15.62 -10.12 -4.09
CA ASP A 91 16.29 -11.43 -4.11
C ASP A 91 16.40 -11.99 -2.69
N ASP A 92 17.04 -13.15 -2.54
CA ASP A 92 17.19 -13.82 -1.24
C ASP A 92 17.93 -12.96 -0.20
N ALA A 93 18.83 -12.07 -0.66
CA ALA A 93 19.57 -11.17 0.22
C ALA A 93 18.75 -9.91 0.57
N ASN A 94 17.86 -9.49 -0.33
CA ASN A 94 17.04 -8.28 -0.21
C ASN A 94 15.56 -8.63 -0.47
N PRO A 95 14.90 -9.37 0.45
CA PRO A 95 13.53 -9.82 0.25
C PRO A 95 12.52 -8.66 0.20
N ARG A 96 12.79 -7.53 0.88
CA ARG A 96 11.95 -6.32 0.76
C ARG A 96 12.36 -5.46 -0.42
N GLY A 97 13.62 -5.50 -0.79
CA GLY A 97 14.12 -5.06 -2.08
C GLY A 97 14.97 -3.81 -2.07
N LEU A 98 15.64 -3.59 -3.18
CA LEU A 98 16.51 -2.46 -3.47
C LEU A 98 15.92 -1.64 -4.59
N TRP A 99 15.76 -0.34 -4.37
CA TRP A 99 15.56 0.62 -5.44
C TRP A 99 16.91 1.17 -5.87
N ARG A 100 17.24 0.99 -7.15
CA ARG A 100 18.57 1.21 -7.70
C ARG A 100 18.51 1.94 -9.04
N ILE A 101 19.61 2.58 -9.39
CA ILE A 101 19.76 3.38 -10.60
C ILE A 101 21.05 3.01 -11.33
N ALA A 102 21.04 3.05 -12.66
CA ALA A 102 22.22 2.94 -13.51
C ALA A 102 22.07 3.88 -14.71
N THR A 103 23.17 4.26 -15.35
CA THR A 103 23.08 4.99 -16.63
C THR A 103 22.50 4.08 -17.72
N LEU A 104 21.72 4.64 -18.64
CA LEU A 104 21.19 3.94 -19.81
C LEU A 104 22.31 3.30 -20.63
N LYS A 105 23.43 4.01 -20.81
CA LYS A 105 24.62 3.48 -21.49
C LYS A 105 25.13 2.19 -20.85
N SER A 106 25.27 2.16 -19.51
CA SER A 106 25.73 0.96 -18.79
C SER A 106 24.70 -0.16 -18.86
N TYR A 107 23.40 0.16 -18.74
CA TYR A 107 22.33 -0.83 -18.84
C TYR A 107 22.33 -1.56 -20.18
N LEU A 108 22.52 -0.83 -21.29
CA LEU A 108 22.56 -1.39 -22.64
C LEU A 108 23.76 -2.33 -22.89
N THR A 109 24.80 -2.31 -22.04
CA THR A 109 25.91 -3.29 -22.12
C THR A 109 25.53 -4.69 -21.61
N GLY A 110 24.36 -4.84 -20.99
CA GLY A 110 23.93 -6.07 -20.32
C GLY A 110 24.57 -6.27 -18.93
N LYS A 111 25.51 -5.42 -18.53
CA LYS A 111 26.15 -5.40 -17.20
C LYS A 111 25.98 -4.03 -16.54
N PRO A 112 24.75 -3.65 -16.15
CA PRO A 112 24.48 -2.38 -15.49
C PRO A 112 25.30 -2.23 -14.19
N ALA A 113 26.01 -1.10 -14.07
CA ALA A 113 26.64 -0.66 -12.83
C ALA A 113 25.57 -0.01 -11.93
N TRP A 114 24.84 -0.84 -11.20
CA TRP A 114 23.78 -0.39 -10.30
C TRP A 114 24.33 0.34 -9.07
N ARG A 115 23.73 1.49 -8.77
CA ARG A 115 23.88 2.22 -7.50
C ARG A 115 22.57 2.16 -6.73
N THR A 116 22.61 1.72 -5.48
CA THR A 116 21.43 1.69 -4.61
C THR A 116 21.03 3.11 -4.21
N LEU A 117 19.75 3.44 -4.39
CA LEU A 117 19.13 4.68 -3.94
C LEU A 117 18.41 4.50 -2.60
N LEU A 118 17.73 3.37 -2.46
CA LEU A 118 17.03 3.01 -1.23
C LEU A 118 17.09 1.50 -1.02
N ASP A 119 17.52 1.12 0.17
CA ASP A 119 17.43 -0.24 0.69
C ASP A 119 16.18 -0.34 1.59
N LEU A 120 15.17 -1.09 1.15
CA LEU A 120 13.94 -1.26 1.93
C LEU A 120 14.14 -2.22 3.11
N ASP A 121 15.10 -3.14 3.02
CA ASP A 121 15.41 -4.08 4.09
C ASP A 121 16.06 -3.36 5.27
N ASP A 122 17.02 -2.48 5.00
CA ASP A 122 17.61 -1.60 6.00
C ASP A 122 16.59 -0.57 6.54
N LEU A 123 15.77 0.03 5.67
CA LEU A 123 14.72 0.97 6.11
C LEU A 123 13.73 0.32 7.07
N ALA A 124 13.23 -0.87 6.72
CA ALA A 124 12.28 -1.63 7.54
C ALA A 124 12.87 -2.00 8.91
N LYS A 125 14.16 -2.35 8.97
CA LYS A 125 14.86 -2.63 10.23
C LYS A 125 14.99 -1.37 11.08
N ARG A 126 15.45 -0.26 10.49
CA ARG A 126 15.65 1.01 11.21
C ARG A 126 14.36 1.60 11.77
N GLU A 127 13.27 1.50 11.02
CA GLU A 127 11.99 2.07 11.43
C GLU A 127 11.08 1.06 12.15
N ASN A 128 11.52 -0.20 12.30
CA ASN A 128 10.74 -1.32 12.85
C ASN A 128 9.34 -1.43 12.22
N GLU A 129 9.28 -1.28 10.90
CA GLU A 129 8.03 -1.20 10.15
C GLU A 129 8.06 -2.15 8.95
N ASN A 130 6.92 -2.76 8.64
CA ASN A 130 6.80 -3.72 7.55
C ASN A 130 6.61 -2.99 6.21
N TRP A 131 7.61 -2.24 5.75
CA TRP A 131 7.52 -1.45 4.53
C TRP A 131 7.35 -2.33 3.28
N VAL A 132 6.47 -1.87 2.39
CA VAL A 132 6.18 -2.47 1.07
C VAL A 132 6.32 -1.38 0.01
N TRP A 133 7.15 -1.63 -1.00
CA TRP A 133 7.33 -0.75 -2.16
C TRP A 133 6.03 -0.58 -2.96
N LYS A 134 5.70 0.66 -3.33
CA LYS A 134 4.54 0.99 -4.19
C LYS A 134 4.90 1.80 -5.43
N GLY A 135 6.18 2.11 -5.64
CA GLY A 135 6.67 2.88 -6.79
C GLY A 135 7.36 4.18 -6.37
N ALA A 136 7.80 4.96 -7.36
CA ALA A 136 8.35 6.29 -7.15
C ALA A 136 8.07 7.16 -8.37
N ASP A 137 7.81 8.45 -8.14
CA ASP A 137 7.70 9.45 -9.20
C ASP A 137 8.83 10.47 -9.06
N CYS A 138 9.63 10.65 -10.11
CA CYS A 138 10.74 11.59 -10.10
C CYS A 138 10.39 12.88 -10.83
N LEU A 139 10.83 14.01 -10.27
CA LEU A 139 10.61 15.33 -10.81
C LEU A 139 11.52 15.57 -12.02
N GLY A 140 10.92 15.57 -13.21
CA GLY A 140 11.59 15.97 -14.45
C GLY A 140 11.86 17.48 -14.51
N PRO A 141 12.75 17.94 -15.40
CA PRO A 141 13.52 17.14 -16.36
C PRO A 141 14.85 16.60 -15.81
N VAL A 142 15.25 16.99 -14.59
CA VAL A 142 16.55 16.61 -13.99
C VAL A 142 16.50 15.27 -13.26
N PHE A 143 15.31 14.81 -12.85
CA PHE A 143 15.05 13.52 -12.19
C PHE A 143 15.92 13.26 -10.95
N ASN A 144 16.36 14.32 -10.28
CA ASN A 144 17.22 14.23 -9.09
C ASN A 144 16.42 14.15 -7.77
N ARG A 145 15.11 14.37 -7.81
CA ARG A 145 14.21 14.33 -6.64
C ARG A 145 13.03 13.43 -6.95
N CYS A 146 12.80 12.43 -6.11
CA CYS A 146 11.75 11.46 -6.32
C CYS A 146 10.89 11.29 -5.07
N LEU A 147 9.58 11.23 -5.29
CA LEU A 147 8.61 10.89 -4.28
C LEU A 147 8.43 9.37 -4.29
N VAL A 148 8.93 8.70 -3.26
CA VAL A 148 8.83 7.25 -3.11
C VAL A 148 7.57 6.90 -2.34
N TYR A 149 6.78 5.96 -2.87
CA TYR A 149 5.54 5.49 -2.26
C TYR A 149 5.77 4.18 -1.51
N LEU A 150 5.45 4.16 -0.22
CA LEU A 150 5.54 2.98 0.65
C LEU A 150 4.21 2.72 1.37
N SER A 151 3.94 1.45 1.69
CA SER A 151 2.83 1.03 2.56
C SER A 151 3.34 0.20 3.74
N ARG A 152 2.60 0.21 4.85
CA ARG A 152 2.84 -0.66 6.02
C ARG A 152 2.06 -1.96 5.87
N GLY A 153 2.76 -3.02 5.47
CA GLY A 153 2.22 -4.35 5.21
C GLY A 153 1.42 -4.44 3.91
N ALA A 154 0.66 -5.53 3.75
CA ALA A 154 -0.15 -5.82 2.56
C ALA A 154 -1.40 -4.93 2.39
N ARG A 155 -1.59 -3.92 3.27
CA ARG A 155 -2.70 -2.97 3.15
C ARG A 155 -2.51 -2.15 1.88
N THR A 156 -3.41 -2.35 0.93
CA THR A 156 -3.38 -1.68 -0.37
C THR A 156 -4.43 -0.58 -0.37
N ARG A 157 -3.97 0.65 -0.18
CA ARG A 157 -4.72 1.82 -0.62
C ARG A 157 -3.74 2.80 -1.26
N ARG A 158 -3.75 2.85 -2.60
CA ARG A 158 -3.13 3.93 -3.36
C ARG A 158 -4.03 5.15 -3.22
N SER A 159 -3.94 5.84 -2.09
CA SER A 159 -4.40 7.23 -2.01
C SER A 159 -3.30 8.04 -1.35
N CYS A 160 -2.72 8.96 -2.12
CA CYS A 160 -1.82 9.97 -1.59
C CYS A 160 -2.57 10.78 -0.53
N GLY A 161 -2.21 10.59 0.73
CA GLY A 161 -2.68 11.41 1.85
C GLY A 161 -1.45 11.86 2.62
N SER A 162 -1.14 13.15 2.55
CA SER A 162 -0.08 13.75 3.35
C SER A 162 -0.48 13.69 4.83
N SER A 163 0.40 13.11 5.65
CA SER A 163 0.29 13.21 7.11
C SER A 163 1.38 14.16 7.58
N THR A 164 0.99 15.37 7.99
CA THR A 164 1.90 16.39 8.50
C THR A 164 2.39 15.97 9.88
N VAL A 165 3.60 15.42 9.97
CA VAL A 165 4.37 15.43 11.21
C VAL A 165 5.32 16.61 11.11
N ARG A 166 5.12 17.63 11.94
CA ARG A 166 6.05 18.78 12.07
C ARG A 166 7.32 18.32 12.79
N PRO A 167 8.51 18.59 12.26
CA PRO A 167 9.70 18.83 13.06
C PRO A 167 10.06 20.31 12.99
N THR A 168 10.28 20.92 14.15
CA THR A 168 10.93 22.21 14.29
C THR A 168 12.34 22.17 13.70
N GLY A 169 12.59 23.00 12.68
CA GLY A 169 13.94 23.44 12.27
C GLY A 169 14.58 22.70 11.08
N SER A 170 14.83 23.44 9.99
CA SER A 170 15.74 23.14 8.84
C SER A 170 15.14 22.37 7.63
N PRO A 171 15.64 22.58 6.38
CA PRO A 171 14.97 23.41 5.38
C PRO A 171 14.11 22.64 4.36
N GLN A 172 12.90 23.16 4.16
CA GLN A 172 11.99 23.02 3.02
C GLN A 172 11.66 21.60 2.52
N THR A 173 10.81 20.92 3.29
CA THR A 173 9.93 19.85 2.78
C THR A 173 8.81 20.46 1.94
N ALA A 174 8.70 20.05 0.67
CA ALA A 174 7.56 20.39 -0.17
C ALA A 174 6.29 19.72 0.39
N SER A 175 5.33 20.55 0.82
CA SER A 175 4.01 20.13 1.29
C SER A 175 3.01 20.24 0.13
N CYS A 176 2.48 19.11 -0.34
CA CYS A 176 1.32 19.10 -1.22
C CYS A 176 0.03 18.98 -0.38
N SER A 177 -0.82 20.01 -0.46
CA SER A 177 -2.13 20.08 0.20
C SER A 177 -3.24 19.67 -0.77
N ALA A 178 -4.20 18.86 -0.30
CA ALA A 178 -5.47 18.63 -0.99
C ALA A 178 -6.62 19.31 -0.21
N LYS A 179 -7.55 19.94 -0.94
CA LYS A 179 -8.78 20.55 -0.37
C LYS A 179 -9.73 19.47 0.18
N PRO A 180 -10.48 19.74 1.26
CA PRO A 180 -11.50 18.82 1.73
C PRO A 180 -12.74 18.89 0.84
N SER A 181 -13.21 17.75 0.34
CA SER A 181 -14.58 17.60 -0.15
C SER A 181 -15.51 17.39 1.05
N THR A 182 -16.56 18.21 1.11
CA THR A 182 -17.61 18.21 2.12
C THR A 182 -18.34 16.87 2.23
N GLY A 183 -18.42 16.32 3.44
CA GLY A 183 -19.50 15.41 3.85
C GLY A 183 -19.18 13.92 3.89
N SER A 184 -18.52 13.44 4.96
CA SER A 184 -18.76 12.13 5.60
C SER A 184 -17.88 11.98 6.85
N PRO A 185 -18.45 11.75 8.04
CA PRO A 185 -17.69 11.52 9.26
C PRO A 185 -17.33 10.04 9.38
N GLY A 186 -16.05 9.71 9.23
CA GLY A 186 -15.53 8.36 9.53
C GLY A 186 -14.70 7.75 8.41
N TRP A 187 -13.51 8.29 8.16
CA TRP A 187 -12.46 7.56 7.46
C TRP A 187 -11.17 7.69 8.25
N THR A 188 -10.74 6.57 8.85
CA THR A 188 -9.41 6.42 9.42
C THR A 188 -8.37 6.65 8.32
N THR A 189 -7.49 7.62 8.56
CA THR A 189 -6.38 8.01 7.69
C THR A 189 -5.38 6.86 7.57
N THR A 190 -5.59 5.95 6.62
CA THR A 190 -4.62 4.90 6.30
C THR A 190 -3.87 5.32 5.04
N GLY A 191 -2.87 6.19 5.23
CA GLY A 191 -2.17 6.88 4.15
C GLY A 191 -1.08 6.03 3.48
N CYS A 192 -0.93 6.19 2.16
CA CYS A 192 0.34 5.94 1.49
C CYS A 192 1.39 6.90 2.07
N TRP A 193 2.50 6.35 2.56
CA TRP A 193 3.61 7.17 3.02
C TRP A 193 4.45 7.55 1.82
N SER A 194 4.78 8.82 1.73
CA SER A 194 5.64 9.34 0.68
C SER A 194 6.93 9.88 1.30
N ARG A 195 8.07 9.47 0.76
CA ARG A 195 9.39 9.94 1.19
C ARG A 195 10.08 10.59 0.00
N LEU A 196 10.51 11.84 0.16
CA LEU A 196 11.34 12.51 -0.83
C LEU A 196 12.77 11.94 -0.74
N ILE A 197 13.29 11.44 -1.84
CA ILE A 197 14.67 10.94 -1.95
C ILE A 197 15.38 11.69 -3.07
N THR A 198 16.65 11.98 -2.85
CA THR A 198 17.53 12.57 -3.87
C THR A 198 18.21 11.43 -4.66
N ALA A 199 17.96 11.33 -5.96
CA ALA A 199 18.47 10.25 -6.81
C ALA A 199 19.93 10.47 -7.28
N ARG A 200 20.41 11.72 -7.29
CA ARG A 200 21.80 12.09 -7.59
C ARG A 200 22.33 13.04 -6.52
N ALA A 201 23.50 12.73 -5.95
CA ALA A 201 24.30 13.75 -5.27
C ALA A 201 24.72 14.80 -6.31
N ALA A 202 24.73 16.07 -5.91
CA ALA A 202 25.23 17.17 -6.74
C ALA A 202 26.74 17.02 -7.00
#